data_AF-A0A925JDJ3-F1
#
_entry.id   AF-A0A925JDJ3-F1
#
_cell.length_a   1.000
_cell.length_b   1.000
_cell.length_c   1.000
_cell.angle_alpha   90.00
_cell.angle_beta   90.00
_cell.angle_gamma   90.00
#
_symmetry.space_group_name_H-M   'P 1'
#
loop_
_entity.id
_entity.type
_entity.pdbx_description
1 polymer ?
#
loop_
_entity_poly.entity_id
_entity_poly.type
_entity_poly.pdbx_seq_one_letter_code
_entity_poly.pdbx_strand_id
1 'polypeptide(L)'
;DVVWRGISTRHVRAGFGDAVELEELRRYWLPISPLPFITRLLQMRERPMRFIAARYDLTFPVDLSRDVIEETRRHGIPLDVAWLPCGHYTSGEKPWLYLDGWKIASFFRKHL
;
A
#
# COMPACT_ATOMS: atom_id res chain seq x y z
N ASP A 1 -6.43 -4.11 8.89
CA ASP A 1 -6.94 -4.93 7.76
C ASP A 1 -5.94 -5.90 7.16
N VAL A 2 -4.73 -5.48 6.78
CA VAL A 2 -3.71 -6.37 6.19
C VAL A 2 -3.47 -7.62 7.04
N VAL A 3 -3.32 -7.47 8.35
CA VAL A 3 -3.13 -8.61 9.26
C VAL A 3 -4.34 -9.55 9.30
N TRP A 4 -5.54 -9.04 9.05
CA TRP A 4 -6.76 -9.83 9.12
C TRP A 4 -7.02 -10.67 7.86
N ARG A 5 -6.72 -10.09 6.69
CA ARG A 5 -7.09 -10.64 5.37
C ARG A 5 -5.91 -11.09 4.51
N GLY A 6 -4.71 -10.59 4.78
CA GLY A 6 -3.51 -10.88 4.00
C GLY A 6 -2.97 -12.29 4.23
N ILE A 7 -2.51 -12.95 3.16
CA ILE A 7 -1.99 -14.32 3.26
C ILE A 7 -0.68 -14.39 4.05
N SER A 8 0.22 -13.41 3.89
CA SER A 8 1.54 -13.45 4.56
C SER A 8 1.45 -13.14 6.04
N THR A 9 0.36 -12.55 6.51
CA THR A 9 0.15 -12.11 7.89
C THR A 9 -0.80 -13.02 8.67
N ARG A 10 -1.20 -14.17 8.10
CA ARG A 10 -2.07 -15.16 8.76
C ARG A 10 -1.55 -15.58 10.13
N HIS A 11 -0.24 -15.77 10.27
CA HIS A 11 0.39 -16.14 11.54
C HIS A 11 0.27 -15.03 12.61
N VAL A 12 0.31 -13.76 12.18
CA VAL A 12 0.11 -12.62 13.08
C VAL A 12 -1.32 -12.63 13.63
N ARG A 13 -2.33 -12.81 12.75
CA ARG A 13 -3.72 -12.98 13.19
C ARG A 13 -3.90 -14.19 14.09
N ALA A 14 -3.26 -15.33 13.79
CA ALA A 14 -3.37 -16.52 14.63
C ALA A 14 -2.87 -16.29 16.08
N GLY A 15 -1.99 -15.31 16.30
CA GLY A 15 -1.49 -14.98 17.64
C GLY A 15 -2.46 -14.21 18.53
N PHE A 16 -3.50 -13.57 17.97
CA PHE A 16 -4.41 -12.72 18.75
C PHE A 16 -5.88 -12.72 18.28
N GLY A 17 -6.19 -13.33 17.14
CA GLY A 17 -7.45 -13.15 16.42
C GLY A 17 -8.69 -13.69 17.14
N ASP A 18 -8.49 -14.52 18.18
CA ASP A 18 -9.55 -15.02 19.06
C ASP A 18 -9.78 -14.13 20.29
N ALA A 19 -8.92 -13.13 20.51
CA ALA A 19 -8.94 -12.25 21.68
C ALA A 19 -9.35 -10.81 21.36
N VAL A 20 -9.45 -10.43 20.08
CA VAL A 20 -9.85 -9.09 19.63
C VAL A 20 -10.70 -9.18 18.39
N GLU A 21 -11.70 -8.31 18.29
CA GLU A 21 -12.49 -8.14 17.08
C GLU A 21 -11.76 -7.26 16.05
N LEU A 22 -12.12 -7.38 14.77
CA LEU A 22 -11.49 -6.58 13.70
C LEU A 22 -11.61 -5.07 13.95
N GLU A 23 -12.75 -4.61 14.48
CA GLU A 23 -12.99 -3.19 14.73
C GLU A 23 -12.15 -2.67 15.91
N GLU A 24 -11.92 -3.50 16.92
CA GLU A 24 -11.00 -3.18 18.01
C GLU A 24 -9.56 -3.10 17.51
N LEU A 25 -9.14 -4.06 16.69
CA LEU A 25 -7.82 -4.06 16.07
C LEU A 25 -7.58 -2.78 15.25
N ARG A 26 -8.56 -2.35 14.44
CA ARG A 26 -8.47 -1.10 13.66
C ARG A 26 -8.23 0.12 14.57
N ARG A 27 -8.89 0.16 15.72
CA ARG A 27 -8.71 1.23 16.71
C ARG A 27 -7.35 1.17 17.40
N TYR A 28 -6.96 0.00 17.89
CA TYR A 28 -5.69 -0.19 18.61
C TYR A 28 -4.49 0.08 17.70
N TRP A 29 -4.59 -0.26 16.41
CA TRP A 29 -3.51 -0.11 15.45
C TRP A 29 -3.61 1.16 14.59
N LEU A 30 -4.56 2.04 14.89
CA LEU A 30 -4.66 3.34 14.22
C LEU A 30 -3.33 4.12 14.21
N PRO A 31 -2.52 4.15 15.30
CA PRO A 31 -1.25 4.88 15.32
C PRO A 31 -0.20 4.37 14.34
N ILE A 32 -0.30 3.12 13.90
CA ILE A 32 0.64 2.49 12.95
C ILE A 32 0.03 2.30 11.55
N SER A 33 -1.23 2.70 11.36
CA SER A 33 -1.88 2.69 10.05
C SER A 33 -1.49 3.95 9.27
N PRO A 34 -1.09 3.86 7.99
CA PRO A 34 -0.72 5.04 7.22
C PRO A 34 -1.93 5.87 6.76
N LEU A 35 -3.07 5.24 6.49
CA LEU A 35 -4.25 5.87 5.89
C LEU A 35 -4.77 7.09 6.68
N PRO A 36 -4.92 7.04 8.02
CA PRO A 36 -5.37 8.19 8.82
C PRO A 36 -4.43 9.41 8.77
N PHE A 37 -3.18 9.22 8.33
CA PHE A 37 -2.16 10.25 8.30
C PHE A 37 -1.91 10.83 6.91
N ILE A 38 -2.66 10.42 5.88
CA ILE A 38 -2.54 10.95 4.52
C ILE A 38 -2.63 12.49 4.50
N THR A 39 -3.53 13.06 5.31
CA THR A 39 -3.71 14.52 5.40
C THR A 39 -2.48 15.27 5.91
N ARG A 40 -1.56 14.60 6.63
CA ARG A 40 -0.29 15.21 7.04
C ARG A 40 0.58 15.57 5.84
N LEU A 41 0.43 14.89 4.71
CA LEU A 41 1.16 15.24 3.48
C LEU A 41 0.85 16.66 3.01
N LEU A 42 -0.33 17.20 3.30
CA LEU A 42 -0.71 18.59 2.99
C LEU A 42 0.09 19.62 3.77
N GLN A 43 0.65 19.23 4.92
CA GLN A 43 1.47 20.10 5.77
C GLN A 43 2.95 20.01 5.43
N MET A 44 3.33 19.09 4.54
CA MET A 44 4.71 18.84 4.15
C MET A 44 5.03 19.59 2.86
N ARG A 45 6.32 19.87 2.62
CA ARG A 45 6.76 20.34 1.30
C ARG A 45 6.38 19.29 0.26
N GLU A 46 5.68 19.71 -0.78
CA GLU A 46 5.28 18.85 -1.89
C GLU A 46 6.50 18.16 -2.50
N ARG A 47 6.34 16.86 -2.79
CA ARG A 47 7.34 16.04 -3.45
C ARG A 47 6.63 15.15 -4.46
N PRO A 48 7.19 14.94 -5.65
CA PRO A 48 6.68 13.93 -6.57
C PRO A 48 6.59 12.57 -5.84
N MET A 49 5.41 11.95 -5.89
CA MET A 49 5.17 10.64 -5.28
C MET A 49 4.59 9.66 -6.31
N ARG A 50 5.11 8.43 -6.32
CA ARG A 50 4.60 7.31 -7.10
C ARG A 50 4.21 6.16 -6.19
N PHE A 51 2.99 5.66 -6.35
CA PHE A 51 2.49 4.47 -5.67
C PHE A 51 2.48 3.30 -6.66
N ILE A 52 3.30 2.29 -6.42
CA ILE A 52 3.36 1.07 -7.23
C ILE A 52 2.64 -0.05 -6.47
N ALA A 53 1.69 -0.71 -7.12
CA ALA A 53 0.91 -1.78 -6.51
C ALA A 53 0.70 -2.95 -7.47
N ALA A 54 0.51 -4.15 -6.93
CA ALA A 54 0.28 -5.36 -7.69
C ALA A 54 -1.22 -5.68 -7.76
N ARG A 55 -1.75 -5.98 -8.95
CA ARG A 55 -3.19 -6.19 -9.18
C ARG A 55 -3.74 -7.46 -8.52
N TYR A 56 -2.87 -8.45 -8.31
CA TYR A 56 -3.22 -9.76 -7.75
C TYR A 56 -2.54 -9.99 -6.40
N ASP A 57 -2.32 -8.91 -5.64
CA ASP A 57 -1.72 -8.97 -4.32
C ASP A 57 -2.67 -9.63 -3.31
N LEU A 58 -2.23 -10.77 -2.77
CA LEU A 58 -2.93 -11.50 -1.71
C LEU A 58 -2.33 -11.21 -0.32
N THR A 59 -1.15 -10.60 -0.25
CA THR A 59 -0.48 -10.20 0.99
C THR A 59 -1.04 -8.88 1.50
N PHE A 60 -1.16 -7.90 0.61
CA PHE A 60 -1.88 -6.65 0.78
C PHE A 60 -3.07 -6.66 -0.19
N PRO A 61 -4.26 -7.11 0.25
CA PRO A 61 -5.44 -7.15 -0.60
C PRO A 61 -5.65 -5.86 -1.39
N VAL A 62 -5.94 -6.00 -2.69
CA VAL A 62 -5.93 -4.90 -3.66
C VAL A 62 -6.86 -3.74 -3.30
N ASP A 63 -7.96 -4.02 -2.59
CA ASP A 63 -8.90 -3.01 -2.10
C ASP A 63 -8.22 -2.02 -1.14
N LEU A 64 -7.31 -2.48 -0.28
CA LEU A 64 -6.57 -1.59 0.63
C LEU A 64 -5.64 -0.63 -0.11
N SER A 65 -5.06 -1.07 -1.23
CA SER A 65 -4.29 -0.18 -2.09
C SER A 65 -5.19 0.87 -2.76
N ARG A 66 -6.42 0.49 -3.15
CA ARG A 66 -7.40 1.42 -3.73
C ARG A 66 -7.83 2.46 -2.72
N ASP A 67 -8.12 2.06 -1.48
CA ASP A 67 -8.49 2.97 -0.39
C ASP A 67 -7.42 4.07 -0.19
N VAL A 68 -6.14 3.70 -0.17
CA VAL A 68 -5.03 4.66 -0.06
C VAL A 68 -4.99 5.61 -1.26
N ILE A 69 -5.12 5.10 -2.48
CA ILE A 69 -5.11 5.92 -3.70
C ILE A 69 -6.30 6.89 -3.73
N GLU A 70 -7.49 6.41 -3.40
CA GLU A 70 -8.72 7.18 -3.41
C GLU A 70 -8.70 8.27 -2.34
N GLU A 71 -8.30 7.95 -1.11
CA GLU A 71 -8.19 8.93 -0.04
C GLU A 71 -7.12 9.99 -0.34
N THR A 72 -5.98 9.60 -0.92
CA THR A 72 -4.94 10.55 -1.35
C THR A 72 -5.49 11.52 -2.41
N ARG A 73 -6.23 10.99 -3.40
CA ARG A 73 -6.85 11.80 -4.46
C ARG A 73 -7.97 12.69 -3.95
N ARG A 74 -8.76 12.20 -2.99
CA ARG A 74 -9.85 12.96 -2.33
C ARG A 74 -9.33 14.23 -1.66
N HIS A 75 -8.11 14.18 -1.12
CA HIS A 75 -7.42 15.34 -0.55
C HIS A 75 -6.69 16.21 -1.58
N GLY A 76 -6.82 15.93 -2.88
CA GLY A 76 -6.17 16.69 -3.94
C GLY A 76 -4.64 16.55 -3.98
N ILE A 77 -4.08 15.55 -3.29
CA ILE A 77 -2.64 15.33 -3.23
C ILE A 77 -2.19 14.68 -4.56
N PRO A 78 -1.26 15.28 -5.30
CA PRO A 78 -0.74 14.69 -6.53
C PRO A 78 -0.11 13.32 -6.26
N LEU A 79 -0.61 12.30 -6.93
CA LEU A 79 -0.12 10.93 -6.82
C LEU A 79 -0.08 10.26 -8.18
N ASP A 80 1.14 9.89 -8.61
CA ASP A 80 1.33 8.99 -9.74
C ASP A 80 1.07 7.55 -9.28
N VAL A 81 0.28 6.79 -10.04
CA VAL A 81 -0.10 5.41 -9.68
C VAL A 81 0.29 4.47 -10.80
N ALA A 82 1.02 3.41 -10.45
CA ALA A 82 1.42 2.37 -11.38
C ALA A 82 1.00 0.98 -10.89
N TRP A 83 0.23 0.28 -11.73
CA TRP A 83 -0.23 -1.08 -11.42
C TRP A 83 0.58 -2.12 -12.19
N LEU A 84 1.14 -3.10 -11.47
CA LEU A 84 1.77 -4.29 -12.03
C LEU A 84 0.76 -5.45 -12.10
N PRO A 85 0.66 -6.20 -13.21
CA PRO A 85 -0.27 -7.33 -13.32
C PRO A 85 0.33 -8.61 -12.71
N CYS A 86 0.79 -8.53 -11.46
CA CYS A 86 1.39 -9.62 -10.70
C CYS A 86 0.84 -9.64 -9.25
N GLY A 87 1.31 -10.57 -8.43
CA GLY A 87 1.12 -10.57 -6.97
C GLY A 87 2.30 -9.97 -6.21
N HIS A 88 2.22 -9.97 -4.87
CA HIS A 88 3.16 -9.29 -3.98
C HIS A 88 4.62 -9.68 -4.19
N TYR A 89 4.96 -10.96 -3.99
CA TYR A 89 6.35 -11.42 -4.12
C TYR A 89 6.78 -11.62 -5.57
N THR A 90 5.84 -11.93 -6.46
CA THR A 90 6.12 -12.07 -7.89
C THR A 90 6.51 -10.73 -8.54
N SER A 91 6.28 -9.58 -7.91
CA SER A 91 6.82 -8.30 -8.38
C SER A 91 8.35 -8.29 -8.39
N GLY A 92 8.98 -9.05 -7.48
CA GLY A 92 10.42 -9.27 -7.40
C GLY A 92 10.94 -10.38 -8.33
N GLU A 93 10.08 -11.02 -9.11
CA GLU A 93 10.44 -12.11 -10.02
C GLU A 93 10.34 -11.71 -11.49
N LYS A 94 10.96 -12.48 -12.38
CA LYS A 94 10.88 -12.23 -13.82
C LYS A 94 9.47 -12.60 -14.34
N PRO A 95 8.89 -11.82 -15.26
CA PRO A 95 9.44 -10.61 -15.88
C PRO A 95 9.14 -9.31 -15.12
N TRP A 96 8.38 -9.36 -14.02
CA TRP A 96 7.83 -8.20 -13.33
C TRP A 96 8.89 -7.30 -12.69
N LEU A 97 9.99 -7.87 -12.19
CA LEU A 97 11.08 -7.11 -11.56
C LEU A 97 11.68 -6.07 -12.52
N TYR A 98 11.70 -6.36 -13.82
CA TYR A 98 12.18 -5.43 -14.83
C TYR A 98 11.22 -4.26 -15.04
N LEU A 99 9.91 -4.55 -15.03
CA LEU A 99 8.86 -3.54 -15.15
C LEU A 99 8.79 -2.66 -13.91
N ASP A 100 8.95 -3.26 -12.72
CA ASP A 100 8.99 -2.53 -11.45
C ASP A 100 10.22 -1.60 -11.41
N GLY A 101 11.41 -2.15 -11.65
CA GLY A 101 12.66 -1.38 -11.72
C GLY A 101 12.60 -0.25 -12.75
N TRP A 102 12.05 -0.50 -13.94
CA TRP A 102 11.88 0.54 -14.96
C TRP A 102 10.90 1.64 -14.51
N LYS A 103 9.79 1.29 -13.86
CA LYS A 103 8.82 2.26 -13.32
C LYS A 103 9.43 3.10 -12.20
N ILE A 104 10.30 2.52 -11.36
CA ILE A 104 11.03 3.25 -10.32
C ILE A 104 12.07 4.19 -10.97
N ALA A 105 12.96 3.67 -11.81
CA ALA A 105 14.05 4.43 -12.42
C ALA A 105 13.53 5.58 -13.31
N SER A 106 12.49 5.33 -14.11
CA SER A 106 11.89 6.37 -14.97
C SER A 106 11.21 7.49 -14.18
N PHE A 107 10.66 7.17 -12.99
CA PHE A 107 10.08 8.17 -12.10
C PHE A 107 11.18 9.10 -11.57
N PHE A 108 12.24 8.53 -11.00
CA PHE A 108 13.34 9.30 -10.47
C PHE A 108 14.04 10.12 -11.55
N ARG A 109 14.30 9.56 -12.73
CA ARG A 109 14.88 10.31 -13.86
C ARG A 109 14.04 11.53 -14.28
N LYS A 110 12.72 11.52 -14.05
CA LYS A 110 11.83 12.64 -14.39
C LYS A 110 11.81 13.73 -13.31
N HIS A 111 12.13 13.38 -12.07
CA HIS A 111 11.84 14.19 -10.89
C HIS A 111 13.07 14.48 -10.00
N LEU A 112 14.23 13.90 -10.30
CA LEU A 112 15.57 14.26 -9.80
C LEU A 112 16.32 15.04 -10.87
#